data_AF-A0A9D2NQP8-F1
#
_entry.id   AF-A0A9D2NQP8-F1
#
_cell.length_a   1.000
_cell.length_b   1.000
_cell.length_c   1.000
_cell.angle_alpha   90.00
_cell.angle_beta   90.00
_cell.angle_gamma   90.00
#
_symmetry.space_group_name_H-M   'P 1'
#
loop_
_entity.id
_entity.type
_entity.pdbx_description
1 polymer ?
#
loop_
_entity_poly.entity_id
_entity_poly.type
_entity_poly.pdbx_seq_one_letter_code
_entity_poly.pdbx_strand_id
1 'polypeptide(L)'
;MRKGSEDMLHGIDISHYQRGLDLARIRADFVIVKASEGKDYKDPSCEDFARQTLALNRKLGLYHFAHPGTNTAQEEAAWFLEVFRPFIGKAIPALDWEAGDIADTAWAREWLDTVYRQSGVRPWIYMSESVVNQEDWSAVARDYRLWMAQYHDTAPAYNYDMRNAGTPTAVRHWHSITCWQWSDNGRLDGWEGPLDMDVFYGERELWEQLEKNEPAPVRKSDEEIADEVIAGKWGNGAEREQRLKEAGYDPARIQQIVNEKTRRKSVDELAEEVIEGRWGSGETRVRRLSEAGYDAAAVQARVDELLSQRSKVYHTVRAGETLSGIARRYGTTVAQLVSWNHITDPDHIVAGERLRVH
;
A
#
# COMPACT_ATOMS: atom_id res chain seq x y z
N MET A 1 -5.85 3.86 -33.22
CA MET A 1 -6.23 3.09 -34.43
C MET A 1 -7.16 1.98 -33.99
N ARG A 2 -8.39 1.89 -34.51
CA ARG A 2 -9.31 0.78 -34.19
C ARG A 2 -8.76 -0.49 -34.86
N LYS A 3 -8.35 -1.49 -34.07
CA LYS A 3 -8.11 -2.86 -34.56
C LYS A 3 -9.44 -3.47 -34.99
N GLY A 4 -9.42 -4.27 -36.07
CA GLY A 4 -10.60 -4.93 -36.63
C GLY A 4 -11.21 -5.97 -35.69
N SER A 5 -12.45 -6.36 -35.95
CA SER A 5 -13.28 -7.28 -35.14
C SER A 5 -12.76 -8.72 -35.00
N GLU A 6 -11.61 -9.06 -35.60
CA GLU A 6 -11.06 -10.42 -35.61
C GLU A 6 -10.18 -10.76 -34.40
N ASP A 7 -9.81 -9.76 -33.57
CA ASP A 7 -8.87 -9.93 -32.44
C ASP A 7 -9.56 -9.90 -31.05
N MET A 8 -10.90 -9.77 -30.97
CA MET A 8 -11.65 -9.69 -29.70
C MET A 8 -12.24 -11.05 -29.32
N LEU A 9 -12.19 -11.41 -28.04
CA LEU A 9 -12.86 -12.61 -27.57
C LEU A 9 -14.34 -12.31 -27.31
N HIS A 10 -15.20 -13.23 -27.71
CA HIS A 10 -16.63 -13.18 -27.47
C HIS A 10 -17.03 -14.18 -26.40
N GLY A 11 -17.89 -13.78 -25.47
CA GLY A 11 -18.25 -14.63 -24.35
C GLY A 11 -19.71 -14.47 -23.93
N ILE A 12 -20.04 -15.20 -22.89
CA ILE A 12 -21.31 -15.09 -22.18
C ILE A 12 -21.03 -15.11 -20.69
N ASP A 13 -21.92 -14.53 -19.91
CA ASP A 13 -22.02 -14.80 -18.49
C ASP A 13 -23.31 -15.54 -18.14
N ILE A 14 -23.21 -16.46 -17.17
CA ILE A 14 -24.28 -17.42 -16.85
C ILE A 14 -24.33 -17.74 -15.35
N SER A 15 -25.48 -18.24 -14.92
CA SER A 15 -25.72 -18.70 -13.55
C SER A 15 -26.57 -19.98 -13.55
N HIS A 16 -27.07 -20.40 -12.39
CA HIS A 16 -28.04 -21.49 -12.31
C HIS A 16 -29.31 -21.30 -13.16
N TYR A 17 -29.65 -20.09 -13.58
CA TYR A 17 -30.78 -19.85 -14.48
C TYR A 17 -30.60 -20.49 -15.87
N GLN A 18 -29.35 -20.71 -16.31
CA GLN A 18 -29.03 -21.36 -17.57
C GLN A 18 -28.75 -22.87 -17.42
N ARG A 19 -29.07 -23.46 -16.25
CA ARG A 19 -28.81 -24.89 -15.99
C ARG A 19 -29.38 -25.79 -17.10
N GLY A 20 -28.55 -26.70 -17.58
CA GLY A 20 -28.87 -27.61 -18.70
C GLY A 20 -28.30 -27.16 -20.04
N LEU A 21 -27.71 -25.96 -20.12
CA LEU A 21 -26.91 -25.51 -21.26
C LEU A 21 -25.69 -26.42 -21.47
N ASP A 22 -25.55 -26.97 -22.68
CA ASP A 22 -24.36 -27.71 -23.11
C ASP A 22 -23.37 -26.74 -23.77
N LEU A 23 -22.31 -26.37 -23.04
CA LEU A 23 -21.34 -25.39 -23.53
C LEU A 23 -20.61 -25.86 -24.79
N ALA A 24 -20.52 -27.16 -25.07
CA ALA A 24 -19.88 -27.66 -26.29
C ALA A 24 -20.66 -27.27 -27.56
N ARG A 25 -21.96 -26.97 -27.42
CA ARG A 25 -22.83 -26.54 -28.52
C ARG A 25 -22.88 -25.03 -28.71
N ILE A 26 -22.43 -24.28 -27.71
CA ILE A 26 -22.44 -22.81 -27.74
C ILE A 26 -21.11 -22.32 -28.27
N ARG A 27 -21.15 -21.42 -29.24
CA ARG A 27 -19.97 -20.67 -29.67
C ARG A 27 -19.66 -19.64 -28.59
N ALA A 28 -18.53 -19.75 -27.91
CA ALA A 28 -18.00 -18.75 -26.99
C ALA A 28 -16.50 -18.98 -26.79
N ASP A 29 -15.70 -17.92 -26.70
CA ASP A 29 -14.27 -17.97 -26.40
C ASP A 29 -14.01 -17.99 -24.88
N PHE A 30 -14.90 -17.33 -24.12
CA PHE A 30 -14.89 -17.30 -22.67
C PHE A 30 -16.30 -17.44 -22.07
N VAL A 31 -16.36 -17.84 -20.81
CA VAL A 31 -17.59 -17.92 -20.02
C VAL A 31 -17.32 -17.37 -18.63
N ILE A 32 -18.13 -16.43 -18.15
CA ILE A 32 -18.08 -15.93 -16.77
C ILE A 32 -19.25 -16.54 -16.00
N VAL A 33 -18.99 -17.25 -14.89
CA VAL A 33 -20.03 -18.04 -14.20
C VAL A 33 -20.27 -17.47 -12.81
N LYS A 34 -21.54 -17.33 -12.41
CA LYS A 34 -21.90 -17.01 -11.02
C LYS A 34 -21.32 -18.06 -10.09
N ALA A 35 -20.50 -17.63 -9.14
CA ALA A 35 -19.89 -18.53 -8.17
C ALA A 35 -20.64 -18.51 -6.83
N SER A 36 -20.93 -17.31 -6.33
CA SER A 36 -21.58 -17.11 -5.05
C SER A 36 -22.31 -15.78 -4.98
N GLU A 37 -23.08 -15.61 -3.92
CA GLU A 37 -23.85 -14.41 -3.62
C GLU A 37 -23.89 -14.23 -2.10
N GLY A 38 -23.70 -13.00 -1.64
CA GLY A 38 -23.71 -12.69 -0.22
C GLY A 38 -22.67 -13.49 0.55
N LYS A 39 -23.02 -13.99 1.75
CA LYS A 39 -22.08 -14.71 2.62
C LYS A 39 -22.40 -16.18 2.87
N ASP A 40 -23.41 -16.72 2.19
CA ASP A 40 -23.92 -18.06 2.44
C ASP A 40 -24.51 -18.78 1.21
N TYR A 41 -24.62 -18.12 0.05
CA TYR A 41 -25.10 -18.75 -1.18
C TYR A 41 -23.95 -19.12 -2.13
N LYS A 42 -23.89 -20.39 -2.54
CA LYS A 42 -23.06 -20.87 -3.64
C LYS A 42 -23.97 -21.25 -4.80
N ASP A 43 -23.67 -20.78 -6.01
CA ASP A 43 -24.45 -21.15 -7.19
C ASP A 43 -24.28 -22.66 -7.47
N PRO A 44 -25.38 -23.43 -7.56
CA PRO A 44 -25.32 -24.88 -7.72
C PRO A 44 -24.79 -25.34 -9.08
N SER A 45 -24.74 -24.45 -10.08
CA SER A 45 -24.27 -24.75 -11.44
C SER A 45 -22.83 -24.29 -11.68
N CYS A 46 -22.25 -23.49 -10.77
CA CYS A 46 -20.90 -22.95 -10.86
C CYS A 46 -19.86 -24.02 -11.23
N GLU A 47 -19.80 -25.10 -10.47
CA GLU A 47 -18.75 -26.10 -10.64
C GLU A 47 -18.88 -26.87 -11.97
N ASP A 48 -20.12 -27.15 -12.40
CA ASP A 48 -20.37 -27.85 -13.66
C ASP A 48 -19.98 -26.98 -14.86
N PHE A 49 -20.45 -25.73 -14.91
CA PHE A 49 -20.11 -24.80 -15.99
C PHE A 49 -18.62 -24.45 -16.03
N ALA A 50 -17.99 -24.25 -14.87
CA ALA A 50 -16.55 -24.00 -14.80
C ALA A 50 -15.74 -25.18 -15.36
N ARG A 51 -16.10 -26.42 -14.99
CA ARG A 51 -15.45 -27.63 -15.52
C ARG A 51 -15.65 -27.80 -17.01
N GLN A 52 -16.87 -27.61 -17.51
CA GLN A 52 -17.16 -27.67 -18.95
C GLN A 52 -16.35 -26.62 -19.72
N THR A 53 -16.32 -25.37 -19.24
CA THR A 53 -15.58 -24.26 -19.85
C THR A 53 -14.09 -24.61 -20.01
N LEU A 54 -13.45 -25.05 -18.92
CA LEU A 54 -12.03 -25.41 -18.93
C LEU A 54 -11.76 -26.65 -19.79
N ALA A 55 -12.64 -27.65 -19.77
CA ALA A 55 -12.51 -28.86 -20.62
C ALA A 55 -12.56 -28.53 -22.12
N LEU A 56 -13.26 -27.47 -22.50
CA LEU A 56 -13.32 -26.95 -23.87
C LEU A 56 -12.17 -26.00 -24.22
N ASN A 57 -11.18 -25.84 -23.34
CA ASN A 57 -10.07 -24.89 -23.49
C ASN A 57 -10.55 -23.44 -23.72
N ARG A 58 -11.67 -23.07 -23.11
CA ARG A 58 -12.23 -21.71 -23.10
C ARG A 58 -11.78 -20.99 -21.84
N LYS A 59 -11.83 -19.67 -21.90
CA LYS A 59 -11.44 -18.81 -20.78
C LYS A 59 -12.57 -18.72 -19.77
N LEU A 60 -12.20 -18.70 -18.49
CA LEU A 60 -13.15 -18.78 -17.38
C LEU A 60 -13.07 -17.51 -16.53
N GLY A 61 -14.23 -16.92 -16.24
CA GLY A 61 -14.41 -15.96 -15.17
C GLY A 61 -15.35 -16.53 -14.12
N LEU A 62 -15.24 -16.06 -12.87
CA LEU A 62 -16.16 -16.42 -11.79
C LEU A 62 -16.57 -15.16 -11.05
N TYR A 63 -17.87 -14.88 -10.97
CA TYR A 63 -18.37 -13.65 -10.33
C TYR A 63 -19.07 -13.90 -9.00
N HIS A 64 -19.04 -12.88 -8.14
CA HIS A 64 -19.72 -12.81 -6.87
C HIS A 64 -20.78 -11.71 -6.87
N PHE A 65 -22.05 -12.05 -6.63
CA PHE A 65 -23.12 -11.05 -6.51
C PHE A 65 -23.13 -10.41 -5.12
N ALA A 66 -22.86 -9.10 -5.06
CA ALA A 66 -22.62 -8.39 -3.81
C ALA A 66 -23.93 -7.97 -3.09
N HIS A 67 -23.92 -7.98 -1.75
CA HIS A 67 -24.99 -7.40 -0.91
C HIS A 67 -24.47 -6.34 0.08
N PRO A 68 -23.91 -5.22 -0.42
CA PRO A 68 -23.50 -4.12 0.43
C PRO A 68 -24.69 -3.56 1.23
N GLY A 69 -24.41 -3.14 2.46
CA GLY A 69 -25.42 -2.71 3.44
C GLY A 69 -26.03 -3.83 4.27
N THR A 70 -25.92 -5.09 3.84
CA THR A 70 -26.34 -6.26 4.64
C THR A 70 -25.15 -7.05 5.20
N ASN A 71 -24.10 -7.22 4.39
CA ASN A 71 -22.88 -7.92 4.78
C ASN A 71 -21.67 -6.99 4.68
N THR A 72 -20.60 -7.36 5.38
CA THR A 72 -19.30 -6.69 5.23
C THR A 72 -18.56 -7.24 4.00
N ALA A 73 -17.70 -6.40 3.42
CA ALA A 73 -16.85 -6.77 2.28
C ALA A 73 -15.99 -8.01 2.58
N GLN A 74 -15.49 -8.14 3.82
CA GLN A 74 -14.66 -9.26 4.24
C GLN A 74 -15.44 -10.56 4.38
N GLU A 75 -16.69 -10.53 4.86
CA GLU A 75 -17.56 -11.72 4.92
C GLU A 75 -17.82 -12.27 3.52
N GLU A 76 -18.22 -11.40 2.58
CA GLU A 76 -18.53 -11.80 1.20
C GLU A 76 -17.27 -12.23 0.43
N ALA A 77 -16.14 -11.54 0.62
CA ALA A 77 -14.88 -11.94 0.02
C ALA A 77 -14.41 -13.31 0.54
N ALA A 78 -14.51 -13.56 1.85
CA ALA A 78 -14.18 -14.86 2.42
C ALA A 78 -15.08 -15.97 1.85
N TRP A 79 -16.37 -15.70 1.71
CA TRP A 79 -17.32 -16.67 1.15
C TRP A 79 -17.03 -16.97 -0.32
N PHE A 80 -16.81 -15.94 -1.15
CA PHE A 80 -16.39 -16.13 -2.54
C PHE A 80 -15.10 -16.93 -2.66
N LEU A 81 -14.10 -16.65 -1.82
CA LEU A 81 -12.82 -17.35 -1.85
C LEU A 81 -12.93 -18.85 -1.54
N GLU A 82 -13.89 -19.27 -0.72
CA GLU A 82 -14.15 -20.71 -0.50
C GLU A 82 -14.60 -21.42 -1.79
N VAL A 83 -15.35 -20.72 -2.65
CA VAL A 83 -15.76 -21.25 -3.96
C VAL A 83 -14.64 -21.10 -5.01
N PHE A 84 -13.92 -19.99 -4.99
CA PHE A 84 -12.93 -19.62 -6.01
C PHE A 84 -11.60 -20.36 -5.88
N ARG A 85 -11.21 -20.80 -4.67
CA ARG A 85 -9.89 -21.40 -4.39
C ARG A 85 -9.44 -22.50 -5.40
N PRO A 86 -10.28 -23.43 -5.86
CA PRO A 86 -9.89 -24.46 -6.85
C PRO A 86 -9.54 -23.92 -8.24
N PHE A 87 -9.95 -22.68 -8.53
CA PHE A 87 -9.84 -22.01 -9.83
C PHE A 87 -8.78 -20.91 -9.87
N ILE A 88 -8.05 -20.67 -8.77
CA ILE A 88 -6.90 -19.75 -8.75
C ILE A 88 -5.90 -20.17 -9.84
N GLY A 89 -5.48 -19.21 -10.67
CA GLY A 89 -4.59 -19.46 -11.81
C GLY A 89 -5.28 -20.05 -13.06
N LYS A 90 -6.62 -20.19 -13.03
CA LYS A 90 -7.44 -20.76 -14.12
C LYS A 90 -8.68 -19.93 -14.45
N ALA A 91 -8.99 -18.94 -13.62
CA ALA A 91 -10.17 -18.10 -13.78
C ALA A 91 -9.88 -16.67 -13.30
N ILE A 92 -10.60 -15.71 -13.86
CA ILE A 92 -10.61 -14.33 -13.39
C ILE A 92 -11.75 -14.15 -12.38
N PRO A 93 -11.49 -13.70 -11.15
CA PRO A 93 -12.55 -13.36 -10.21
C PRO A 93 -13.21 -12.04 -10.60
N ALA A 94 -14.50 -11.88 -10.36
CA ALA A 94 -15.22 -10.62 -10.58
C ALA A 94 -16.17 -10.32 -9.43
N LEU A 95 -16.29 -9.04 -9.08
CA LEU A 95 -17.33 -8.52 -8.19
C LEU A 95 -18.48 -8.01 -9.06
N ASP A 96 -19.66 -8.58 -8.91
CA ASP A 96 -20.89 -8.08 -9.51
C ASP A 96 -21.54 -7.07 -8.56
N TRP A 97 -21.45 -5.78 -8.94
CA TRP A 97 -21.79 -4.61 -8.13
C TRP A 97 -23.03 -3.89 -8.67
N GLU A 98 -24.20 -4.44 -8.36
CA GLU A 98 -25.47 -3.91 -8.90
C GLU A 98 -26.65 -3.86 -7.90
N ALA A 99 -26.47 -4.30 -6.65
CA ALA A 99 -27.51 -4.31 -5.63
C ALA A 99 -27.06 -3.70 -4.31
N GLY A 100 -28.02 -3.35 -3.45
CA GLY A 100 -27.76 -2.75 -2.15
C GLY A 100 -27.28 -1.29 -2.23
N ASP A 101 -26.38 -0.91 -1.33
CA ASP A 101 -25.76 0.43 -1.30
C ASP A 101 -24.63 0.56 -2.34
N ILE A 102 -25.02 0.67 -3.61
CA ILE A 102 -24.11 0.77 -4.75
C ILE A 102 -23.20 2.02 -4.73
N ALA A 103 -23.48 3.00 -3.85
CA ALA A 103 -22.64 4.18 -3.65
C ALA A 103 -21.41 3.90 -2.76
N ASP A 104 -21.37 2.77 -2.04
CA ASP A 104 -20.26 2.40 -1.16
C ASP A 104 -19.05 1.86 -1.94
N THR A 105 -18.36 2.75 -2.64
CA THR A 105 -17.15 2.42 -3.42
C THR A 105 -16.01 1.89 -2.54
N ALA A 106 -16.01 2.22 -1.24
CA ALA A 106 -15.03 1.75 -0.27
C ALA A 106 -15.24 0.28 0.10
N TRP A 107 -16.50 -0.15 0.26
CA TRP A 107 -16.84 -1.57 0.43
C TRP A 107 -16.39 -2.37 -0.79
N ALA A 108 -16.71 -1.92 -2.00
CA ALA A 108 -16.30 -2.60 -3.23
C ALA A 108 -14.77 -2.73 -3.30
N ARG A 109 -14.06 -1.64 -2.98
CA ARG A 109 -12.59 -1.63 -2.92
C ARG A 109 -12.05 -2.66 -1.93
N GLU A 110 -12.60 -2.73 -0.72
CA GLU A 110 -12.14 -3.66 0.31
C GLU A 110 -12.37 -5.12 -0.09
N TRP A 111 -13.49 -5.43 -0.77
CA TRP A 111 -13.74 -6.76 -1.31
C TRP A 111 -12.68 -7.13 -2.37
N LEU A 112 -12.45 -6.24 -3.34
CA LEU A 112 -11.47 -6.42 -4.42
C LEU A 112 -10.05 -6.63 -3.86
N ASP A 113 -9.64 -5.78 -2.91
CA ASP A 113 -8.35 -5.87 -2.23
C ASP A 113 -8.22 -7.17 -1.43
N THR A 114 -9.28 -7.62 -0.76
CA THR A 114 -9.28 -8.86 0.01
C THR A 114 -9.14 -10.09 -0.89
N VAL A 115 -9.92 -10.17 -1.96
CA VAL A 115 -9.83 -11.27 -2.93
C VAL A 115 -8.47 -11.27 -3.60
N TYR A 116 -7.93 -10.10 -3.99
CA TYR A 116 -6.60 -10.03 -4.58
C TYR A 116 -5.52 -10.49 -3.60
N ARG A 117 -5.55 -10.03 -2.35
CA ARG A 117 -4.55 -10.38 -1.33
C ARG A 117 -4.50 -11.88 -1.04
N GLN A 118 -5.63 -12.58 -1.12
CA GLN A 118 -5.73 -14.00 -0.79
C GLN A 118 -5.59 -14.93 -1.98
N SER A 119 -5.98 -14.49 -3.18
CA SER A 119 -5.90 -15.31 -4.41
C SER A 119 -4.67 -15.00 -5.27
N GLY A 120 -4.13 -13.78 -5.14
CA GLY A 120 -3.15 -13.18 -6.04
C GLY A 120 -3.63 -12.99 -7.48
N VAL A 121 -4.93 -13.14 -7.75
CA VAL A 121 -5.54 -12.80 -9.04
C VAL A 121 -6.32 -11.50 -8.86
N ARG A 122 -6.06 -10.49 -9.69
CA ARG A 122 -6.75 -9.19 -9.59
C ARG A 122 -8.20 -9.34 -10.07
N PRO A 123 -9.21 -9.10 -9.22
CA PRO A 123 -10.57 -9.22 -9.68
C PRO A 123 -10.95 -8.09 -10.63
N TRP A 124 -11.95 -8.35 -11.46
CA TRP A 124 -12.67 -7.32 -12.19
C TRP A 124 -13.84 -6.81 -11.34
N ILE A 125 -14.33 -5.62 -11.65
CA ILE A 125 -15.59 -5.13 -11.11
C ILE A 125 -16.58 -4.98 -12.26
N TYR A 126 -17.74 -5.59 -12.10
CA TYR A 126 -18.90 -5.45 -12.97
C TYR A 126 -19.84 -4.38 -12.45
N MET A 127 -20.26 -3.47 -13.33
CA MET A 127 -21.22 -2.41 -13.03
C MET A 127 -22.01 -2.02 -14.28
N SER A 128 -23.25 -1.55 -14.09
CA SER A 128 -23.96 -0.82 -15.14
C SER A 128 -23.27 0.51 -15.48
N GLU A 129 -23.41 0.96 -16.73
CA GLU A 129 -22.88 2.23 -17.22
C GLU A 129 -23.25 3.42 -16.33
N SER A 130 -24.48 3.45 -15.82
CA SER A 130 -24.93 4.49 -14.90
C SER A 130 -24.07 4.52 -13.63
N VAL A 131 -23.82 3.37 -13.01
CA VAL A 131 -23.03 3.26 -11.77
C VAL A 131 -21.57 3.63 -12.04
N VAL A 132 -21.00 3.21 -13.17
CA VAL A 132 -19.64 3.56 -13.60
C VAL A 132 -19.41 5.08 -13.64
N ASN A 133 -20.43 5.84 -14.03
CA ASN A 133 -20.31 7.28 -14.26
C ASN A 133 -20.89 8.15 -13.13
N GLN A 134 -21.69 7.57 -12.23
CA GLN A 134 -22.35 8.29 -11.14
C GLN A 134 -21.42 8.57 -9.96
N GLU A 135 -20.70 7.54 -9.49
CA GLU A 135 -19.89 7.61 -8.25
C GLU A 135 -18.41 7.90 -8.52
N ASP A 136 -17.66 8.28 -7.47
CA ASP A 136 -16.21 8.45 -7.57
C ASP A 136 -15.48 7.11 -7.44
N TRP A 137 -15.19 6.52 -8.59
CA TRP A 137 -14.49 5.24 -8.69
C TRP A 137 -12.97 5.39 -8.84
N SER A 138 -12.40 6.60 -8.70
CA SER A 138 -10.98 6.86 -8.98
C SER A 138 -10.04 5.92 -8.21
N ALA A 139 -10.35 5.61 -6.95
CA ALA A 139 -9.56 4.68 -6.15
C ALA A 139 -9.60 3.26 -6.74
N VAL A 140 -10.78 2.74 -7.08
CA VAL A 140 -10.94 1.38 -7.65
C VAL A 140 -10.33 1.30 -9.04
N ALA A 141 -10.62 2.29 -9.90
CA ALA A 141 -10.18 2.33 -11.29
C ALA A 141 -8.66 2.39 -11.48
N ARG A 142 -7.93 2.87 -10.47
CA ARG A 142 -6.47 2.86 -10.46
C ARG A 142 -5.89 1.44 -10.50
N ASP A 143 -6.53 0.48 -9.84
CA ASP A 143 -5.95 -0.83 -9.54
C ASP A 143 -6.72 -2.03 -10.14
N TYR A 144 -7.99 -1.82 -10.49
CA TYR A 144 -8.92 -2.88 -10.93
C TYR A 144 -9.52 -2.59 -12.29
N ARG A 145 -9.85 -3.67 -13.02
CA ARG A 145 -10.37 -3.63 -14.38
C ARG A 145 -11.89 -3.60 -14.39
N LEU A 146 -12.45 -2.89 -15.37
CA LEU A 146 -13.89 -2.73 -15.54
C LEU A 146 -14.49 -3.76 -16.50
N TRP A 147 -15.46 -4.51 -16.00
CA TRP A 147 -16.50 -5.16 -16.78
C TRP A 147 -17.73 -4.25 -16.73
N MET A 148 -18.23 -3.76 -17.86
CA MET A 148 -19.33 -2.79 -17.88
C MET A 148 -20.54 -3.37 -18.60
N ALA A 149 -21.73 -3.19 -18.03
CA ALA A 149 -22.99 -3.43 -18.71
C ALA A 149 -23.53 -2.15 -19.35
N GLN A 150 -23.79 -2.21 -20.64
CA GLN A 150 -24.50 -1.16 -21.37
C GLN A 150 -25.17 -1.75 -22.60
N TYR A 151 -26.50 -1.64 -22.66
CA TYR A 151 -27.28 -2.18 -23.78
C TYR A 151 -27.84 -1.02 -24.61
N HIS A 152 -27.72 -1.11 -25.93
CA HIS A 152 -28.33 -0.14 -26.82
C HIS A 152 -29.87 -0.25 -26.78
N ASP A 153 -30.36 -1.48 -26.78
CA ASP A 153 -31.77 -1.86 -26.67
C ASP A 153 -31.88 -3.30 -26.16
N THR A 154 -33.11 -3.81 -26.04
CA THR A 154 -33.40 -5.19 -25.59
C THR A 154 -33.74 -6.12 -26.76
N ALA A 155 -33.44 -5.73 -28.00
CA ALA A 155 -33.71 -6.56 -29.16
C ALA A 155 -32.82 -7.82 -29.17
N PRO A 156 -33.30 -8.96 -29.70
CA PRO A 156 -32.49 -10.16 -29.77
C PRO A 156 -31.21 -9.95 -30.60
N ALA A 157 -30.06 -10.32 -30.01
CA ALA A 157 -28.76 -10.27 -30.66
C ALA A 157 -28.31 -11.67 -31.06
N TYR A 158 -28.15 -11.94 -32.36
CA TYR A 158 -27.87 -13.29 -32.85
C TYR A 158 -26.37 -13.50 -33.10
N ASN A 159 -25.81 -14.59 -32.57
CA ASN A 159 -24.48 -15.09 -32.95
C ASN A 159 -23.36 -14.04 -32.94
N TYR A 160 -23.33 -13.19 -31.91
CA TYR A 160 -22.38 -12.07 -31.74
C TYR A 160 -22.40 -11.00 -32.84
N ASP A 161 -23.52 -10.85 -33.55
CA ASP A 161 -23.71 -9.74 -34.48
C ASP A 161 -23.88 -8.41 -33.73
N MET A 162 -22.75 -7.70 -33.55
CA MET A 162 -22.70 -6.44 -32.82
C MET A 162 -23.05 -5.20 -33.66
N ARG A 163 -23.58 -5.35 -34.88
CA ARG A 163 -23.89 -4.18 -35.75
C ARG A 163 -24.86 -3.19 -35.11
N ASN A 164 -25.74 -3.68 -34.23
CA ASN A 164 -26.72 -2.88 -33.49
C ASN A 164 -26.37 -2.73 -32.00
N ALA A 165 -25.20 -3.19 -31.55
CA ALA A 165 -24.79 -3.08 -30.15
C ALA A 165 -24.55 -1.63 -29.70
N GLY A 166 -24.49 -0.68 -30.66
CA GLY A 166 -24.12 0.70 -30.40
C GLY A 166 -22.62 0.84 -30.15
N THR A 167 -22.25 1.85 -29.37
CA THR A 167 -20.86 2.07 -28.93
C THR A 167 -20.87 2.31 -27.43
N PRO A 168 -19.94 1.72 -26.66
CA PRO A 168 -19.84 1.99 -25.24
C PRO A 168 -19.66 3.49 -24.98
N THR A 169 -20.31 4.02 -23.94
CA THR A 169 -20.12 5.41 -23.52
C THR A 169 -18.71 5.63 -22.97
N ALA A 170 -18.34 6.90 -22.85
CA ALA A 170 -17.13 7.26 -22.15
C ALA A 170 -17.27 6.91 -20.66
N VAL A 171 -16.21 6.35 -20.08
CA VAL A 171 -16.14 6.01 -18.65
C VAL A 171 -15.34 7.08 -17.91
N ARG A 172 -15.82 7.51 -16.75
CA ARG A 172 -15.27 8.67 -16.02
C ARG A 172 -13.88 8.44 -15.41
N HIS A 173 -13.64 7.27 -14.84
CA HIS A 173 -12.44 7.01 -14.01
C HIS A 173 -11.49 5.95 -14.60
N TRP A 174 -11.97 5.08 -15.49
CA TRP A 174 -11.14 4.10 -16.19
C TRP A 174 -10.57 4.69 -17.49
N HIS A 175 -9.38 4.23 -17.88
CA HIS A 175 -8.84 4.55 -19.21
C HIS A 175 -9.56 3.80 -20.35
N SER A 176 -10.07 2.60 -20.05
CA SER A 176 -10.76 1.74 -21.01
C SER A 176 -11.61 0.70 -20.30
N ILE A 177 -12.68 0.27 -20.97
CA ILE A 177 -13.47 -0.91 -20.60
C ILE A 177 -12.65 -2.16 -20.92
N THR A 178 -12.57 -3.11 -19.99
CA THR A 178 -11.86 -4.39 -20.20
C THR A 178 -12.80 -5.43 -20.80
N CYS A 179 -14.01 -5.55 -20.27
CA CYS A 179 -15.07 -6.41 -20.78
C CYS A 179 -16.36 -5.61 -20.88
N TRP A 180 -17.13 -5.80 -21.95
CA TRP A 180 -18.41 -5.12 -22.16
C TRP A 180 -19.51 -6.15 -22.35
N GLN A 181 -20.45 -6.18 -21.41
CA GLN A 181 -21.73 -6.87 -21.57
C GLN A 181 -22.65 -5.95 -22.37
N TRP A 182 -22.94 -6.33 -23.60
CA TRP A 182 -23.55 -5.46 -24.60
C TRP A 182 -24.99 -5.85 -24.96
N SER A 183 -25.46 -7.00 -24.49
CA SER A 183 -26.86 -7.43 -24.61
C SER A 183 -27.20 -8.43 -23.50
N ASP A 184 -28.42 -8.34 -22.98
CA ASP A 184 -29.05 -9.31 -22.07
C ASP A 184 -29.95 -10.32 -22.82
N ASN A 185 -30.02 -10.20 -24.15
CA ASN A 185 -30.98 -10.92 -24.99
C ASN A 185 -30.30 -11.61 -26.18
N GLY A 186 -29.12 -12.17 -25.93
CA GLY A 186 -28.37 -12.99 -26.88
C GLY A 186 -29.13 -14.24 -27.33
N ARG A 187 -28.94 -14.64 -28.59
CA ARG A 187 -29.43 -15.89 -29.16
C ARG A 187 -28.29 -16.60 -29.88
N LEU A 188 -27.86 -17.71 -29.30
CA LEU A 188 -26.78 -18.55 -29.81
C LEU A 188 -27.32 -19.91 -30.21
N ASP A 189 -26.87 -20.39 -31.36
CA ASP A 189 -27.22 -21.74 -31.82
C ASP A 189 -26.87 -22.78 -30.76
N GLY A 190 -27.81 -23.67 -30.44
CA GLY A 190 -27.66 -24.68 -29.39
C GLY A 190 -28.34 -24.37 -28.06
N TRP A 191 -28.92 -23.16 -27.90
CA TRP A 191 -29.72 -22.78 -26.74
C TRP A 191 -30.95 -21.94 -27.15
N GLU A 192 -32.12 -22.23 -26.56
CA GLU A 192 -33.35 -21.53 -26.90
C GLU A 192 -33.58 -20.25 -26.08
N GLY A 193 -32.97 -20.17 -24.89
CA GLY A 193 -33.14 -19.05 -23.97
C GLY A 193 -32.25 -17.84 -24.28
N PRO A 194 -32.50 -16.69 -23.61
CA PRO A 194 -31.58 -15.57 -23.61
C PRO A 194 -30.26 -15.91 -22.91
N LEU A 195 -29.21 -15.26 -23.40
CA LEU A 195 -27.88 -15.25 -22.80
C LEU A 195 -27.39 -13.81 -22.77
N ASP A 196 -26.70 -13.47 -21.68
CA ASP A 196 -25.94 -12.25 -21.58
C ASP A 196 -24.70 -12.37 -22.49
N MET A 197 -24.44 -11.33 -23.28
CA MET A 197 -23.45 -11.35 -24.36
C MET A 197 -22.33 -10.38 -24.05
N ASP A 198 -21.11 -10.90 -24.00
CA ASP A 198 -19.92 -10.14 -23.67
C ASP A 198 -18.93 -10.05 -24.82
N VAL A 199 -18.15 -8.98 -24.79
CA VAL A 199 -16.90 -8.86 -25.54
C VAL A 199 -15.77 -8.46 -24.60
N PHE A 200 -14.68 -9.21 -24.63
CA PHE A 200 -13.44 -8.87 -23.95
C PHE A 200 -12.54 -8.10 -24.92
N TYR A 201 -12.12 -6.89 -24.53
CA TYR A 201 -11.24 -6.04 -25.32
C TYR A 201 -9.77 -6.43 -25.15
N GLY A 202 -9.47 -7.67 -25.52
CA GLY A 202 -8.12 -8.22 -25.51
C GLY A 202 -8.06 -9.58 -26.20
N GLU A 203 -6.83 -10.01 -26.45
CA GLU A 203 -6.54 -11.32 -27.05
C GLU A 203 -6.44 -12.39 -25.94
N ARG A 204 -6.42 -13.67 -26.34
CA ARG A 204 -6.36 -14.82 -25.43
C ARG A 204 -5.16 -14.78 -24.49
N GLU A 205 -4.03 -14.30 -24.98
CA GLU A 205 -2.78 -14.17 -24.24
C GLU A 205 -2.90 -13.15 -23.12
N LEU A 206 -3.67 -12.06 -23.32
CA LEU A 206 -3.93 -11.10 -22.26
C LEU A 206 -4.80 -11.74 -21.18
N TRP A 207 -5.84 -12.49 -21.55
CA TRP A 207 -6.63 -13.23 -20.56
C TRP A 207 -5.76 -14.19 -19.73
N GLU A 208 -4.86 -14.92 -20.39
CA GLU A 208 -3.91 -15.83 -19.73
C GLU A 208 -2.95 -15.14 -18.77
N GLN A 209 -2.62 -13.87 -19.03
CA GLN A 209 -1.84 -13.07 -18.09
C GLN A 209 -2.71 -12.65 -16.90
N LEU A 210 -3.97 -12.26 -17.14
CA LEU A 210 -4.87 -11.77 -16.12
C LEU A 210 -5.42 -12.85 -15.19
N GLU A 211 -5.58 -14.10 -15.66
CA GLU A 211 -6.05 -15.23 -14.86
C GLU A 211 -4.95 -15.83 -13.97
N LYS A 212 -3.69 -15.46 -14.21
CA LYS A 212 -2.56 -15.93 -13.40
C LYS A 212 -2.59 -15.28 -12.03
N ASN A 213 -2.19 -16.09 -11.05
CA ASN A 213 -1.85 -15.63 -9.72
C ASN A 213 -0.51 -14.89 -9.81
N GLU A 214 -0.55 -13.61 -10.16
CA GLU A 214 0.59 -12.72 -10.08
C GLU A 214 0.60 -12.12 -8.66
N PRO A 215 1.64 -12.39 -7.85
CA PRO A 215 1.70 -11.83 -6.51
C PRO A 215 1.54 -10.31 -6.59
N ALA A 216 0.78 -9.75 -5.66
CA ALA A 216 0.71 -8.31 -5.46
C ALA A 216 2.11 -7.72 -5.61
N PRO A 217 2.32 -6.67 -6.46
CA PRO A 217 3.56 -5.93 -6.38
C PRO A 217 3.69 -5.55 -4.92
N VAL A 218 4.69 -6.12 -4.24
CA VAL A 218 4.88 -5.89 -2.82
C VAL A 218 5.09 -4.41 -2.69
N ARG A 219 4.10 -3.70 -2.13
CA ARG A 219 4.27 -2.29 -1.79
C ARG A 219 5.51 -2.24 -0.90
N LYS A 220 6.56 -1.60 -1.40
CA LYS A 220 7.79 -1.41 -0.64
C LYS A 220 7.45 -0.72 0.68
N SER A 221 8.17 -1.05 1.74
CA SER A 221 7.90 -0.43 3.03
C SER A 221 8.16 1.08 2.97
N ASP A 222 7.59 1.83 3.91
CA ASP A 222 7.83 3.27 4.00
C ASP A 222 9.32 3.59 4.20
N GLU A 223 10.08 2.69 4.84
CA GLU A 223 11.53 2.77 5.00
C GLU A 223 12.28 2.60 3.67
N GLU A 224 11.89 1.62 2.85
CA GLU A 224 12.48 1.41 1.53
C GLU A 224 12.20 2.61 0.61
N ILE A 225 10.99 3.17 0.67
CA ILE A 225 10.66 4.38 -0.08
C ILE A 225 11.44 5.59 0.42
N ALA A 226 11.62 5.74 1.72
CA ALA A 226 12.45 6.81 2.27
C ALA A 226 13.91 6.70 1.78
N ASP A 227 14.47 5.49 1.70
CA ASP A 227 15.81 5.26 1.15
C ASP A 227 15.89 5.64 -0.34
N GLU A 228 14.84 5.35 -1.11
CA GLU A 228 14.75 5.76 -2.52
C GLU A 228 14.58 7.28 -2.70
N VAL A 229 13.85 7.94 -1.79
CA VAL A 229 13.74 9.41 -1.75
C VAL A 229 15.10 10.04 -1.48
N ILE A 230 15.87 9.51 -0.52
CA ILE A 230 17.23 9.94 -0.21
C ILE A 230 18.15 9.74 -1.42
N ALA A 231 17.98 8.63 -2.14
CA ALA A 231 18.69 8.35 -3.39
C ALA A 231 18.22 9.20 -4.60
N GLY A 232 17.23 10.09 -4.42
CA GLY A 232 16.76 11.01 -5.46
C GLY A 232 15.81 10.41 -6.50
N LYS A 233 15.34 9.17 -6.31
CA LYS A 233 14.48 8.47 -7.29
C LYS A 233 13.07 9.06 -7.43
N TRP A 234 12.66 9.85 -6.44
CA TRP A 234 11.29 10.37 -6.29
C TRP A 234 11.16 11.87 -6.59
N GLY A 235 12.12 12.49 -7.28
CA GLY A 235 12.06 13.93 -7.58
C GLY A 235 12.21 14.80 -6.33
N ASN A 236 11.76 16.06 -6.39
CA ASN A 236 11.87 17.02 -5.29
C ASN A 236 10.60 17.89 -5.11
N GLY A 237 10.44 18.49 -3.93
CA GLY A 237 9.34 19.40 -3.62
C GLY A 237 7.95 18.81 -3.93
N ALA A 238 7.13 19.59 -4.64
CA ALA A 238 5.76 19.21 -5.01
C ALA A 238 5.70 17.98 -5.93
N GLU A 239 6.68 17.79 -6.82
CA GLU A 239 6.75 16.62 -7.71
C GLU A 239 6.85 15.33 -6.90
N ARG A 240 7.69 15.32 -5.87
CA ARG A 240 7.83 14.17 -4.98
C ARG A 240 6.54 13.88 -4.23
N GLU A 241 5.93 14.91 -3.68
CA GLU A 241 4.70 14.76 -2.92
C GLU A 241 3.58 14.16 -3.77
N GLN A 242 3.43 14.64 -5.01
CA GLN A 242 2.47 14.09 -5.96
C GLN A 242 2.76 12.63 -6.30
N ARG A 243 4.02 12.31 -6.65
CA ARG A 243 4.41 10.94 -7.02
C ARG A 243 4.19 9.95 -5.87
N LEU A 244 4.48 10.35 -4.63
CA LEU A 244 4.23 9.53 -3.45
C LEU A 244 2.73 9.26 -3.24
N LYS A 245 1.87 10.28 -3.37
CA LYS A 245 0.40 10.13 -3.27
C LYS A 245 -0.16 9.22 -4.37
N GLU A 246 0.26 9.42 -5.61
CA GLU A 246 -0.13 8.58 -6.76
C GLU A 246 0.25 7.11 -6.55
N ALA A 247 1.42 6.86 -5.96
CA ALA A 247 1.90 5.53 -5.60
C ALA A 247 1.32 4.97 -4.29
N GLY A 248 0.40 5.70 -3.62
CA GLY A 248 -0.30 5.24 -2.43
C GLY A 248 0.48 5.35 -1.12
N TYR A 249 1.50 6.21 -1.05
CA TYR A 249 2.26 6.52 0.17
C TYR A 249 1.79 7.84 0.79
N ASP A 250 1.89 7.96 2.11
CA ASP A 250 1.70 9.23 2.83
C ASP A 250 3.01 10.05 2.76
N PRO A 251 3.05 11.18 2.03
CA PRO A 251 4.27 11.96 1.90
C PRO A 251 4.77 12.53 3.23
N ALA A 252 3.88 12.82 4.18
CA ALA A 252 4.28 13.35 5.48
C ALA A 252 5.04 12.28 6.27
N ARG A 253 4.52 11.04 6.28
CA ARG A 253 5.20 9.90 6.90
C ARG A 253 6.55 9.61 6.26
N ILE A 254 6.62 9.57 4.93
CA ILE A 254 7.89 9.34 4.20
C ILE A 254 8.90 10.45 4.50
N GLN A 255 8.47 11.71 4.48
CA GLN A 255 9.35 12.84 4.77
C GLN A 255 9.84 12.81 6.22
N GLN A 256 9.02 12.33 7.17
CA GLN A 256 9.46 12.11 8.54
C GLN A 256 10.61 11.08 8.61
N ILE A 257 10.48 9.94 7.94
CA ILE A 257 11.51 8.90 7.91
C ILE A 257 12.78 9.42 7.20
N VAL A 258 12.64 10.17 6.12
CA VAL A 258 13.77 10.83 5.44
C VAL A 258 14.48 11.80 6.39
N ASN A 259 13.73 12.63 7.13
CA ASN A 259 14.31 13.56 8.11
C ASN A 259 15.04 12.79 9.22
N GLU A 260 14.48 11.69 9.73
CA GLU A 260 15.11 10.83 10.72
C GLU A 260 16.42 10.21 10.19
N LYS A 261 16.43 9.69 8.95
CA LYS A 261 17.59 9.05 8.32
C LYS A 261 18.70 10.03 7.92
N THR A 262 18.34 11.25 7.52
CA THR A 262 19.29 12.27 7.05
C THR A 262 19.71 13.26 8.12
N ARG A 263 19.13 13.17 9.33
CA ARG A 263 19.46 14.04 10.45
C ARG A 263 20.95 13.93 10.78
N ARG A 264 21.66 15.04 10.61
CA ARG A 264 23.03 15.18 11.06
C ARG A 264 23.02 15.33 12.60
N LYS A 265 23.69 14.40 13.30
CA LYS A 265 23.86 14.47 14.77
C LYS A 265 24.49 15.80 15.20
N SER A 266 24.04 16.32 16.34
CA SER A 266 24.59 17.55 16.92
C SER A 266 25.98 17.30 17.52
N VAL A 267 26.71 18.39 17.80
CA VAL A 267 28.00 18.33 18.52
C VAL A 267 27.84 17.71 19.90
N ASP A 268 26.71 17.96 20.59
CA ASP A 268 26.40 17.37 21.89
C ASP A 268 26.24 15.85 21.80
N GLU A 269 25.43 15.37 20.86
CA GLU A 269 25.18 13.93 20.65
C GLU A 269 26.50 13.21 20.33
N LEU A 270 27.32 13.80 19.46
CA LEU A 270 28.63 13.25 19.11
C LEU A 270 29.58 13.25 20.30
N ALA A 271 29.57 14.29 21.13
CA ALA A 271 30.40 14.37 22.31
C ALA A 271 30.05 13.28 23.34
N GLU A 272 28.77 12.98 23.53
CA GLU A 272 28.33 11.87 24.38
C GLU A 272 28.80 10.51 23.82
N GLU A 273 28.63 10.27 22.52
CA GLU A 273 29.10 9.04 21.88
C GLU A 273 30.62 8.87 21.95
N VAL A 274 31.35 9.98 21.87
CA VAL A 274 32.81 9.99 22.07
C VAL A 274 33.18 9.61 23.50
N ILE A 275 32.48 10.14 24.51
CA ILE A 275 32.69 9.80 25.92
C ILE A 275 32.37 8.31 26.17
N GLU A 276 31.39 7.76 25.46
CA GLU A 276 31.06 6.33 25.47
C GLU A 276 32.02 5.45 24.65
N GLY A 277 33.00 6.05 23.96
CA GLY A 277 34.03 5.34 23.21
C GLY A 277 33.63 4.87 21.81
N ARG A 278 32.45 5.25 21.30
CA ARG A 278 31.94 4.79 19.98
C ARG A 278 32.79 5.27 18.80
N TRP A 279 33.51 6.38 18.99
CA TRP A 279 34.35 7.01 17.96
C TRP A 279 35.84 6.65 18.06
N GLY A 280 36.24 5.79 19.00
CA GLY A 280 37.65 5.49 19.26
C GLY A 280 38.36 6.61 20.05
N SER A 281 39.69 6.58 20.09
CA SER A 281 40.51 7.50 20.89
C SER A 281 41.61 8.19 20.07
N GLY A 282 42.11 9.32 20.58
CA GLY A 282 43.22 10.07 19.98
C GLY A 282 42.99 10.42 18.51
N GLU A 283 43.99 10.15 17.67
CA GLU A 283 43.94 10.38 16.21
C GLU A 283 42.85 9.57 15.51
N THR A 284 42.51 8.37 16.00
CA THR A 284 41.48 7.53 15.38
C THR A 284 40.11 8.20 15.44
N ARG A 285 39.79 8.84 16.57
CA ARG A 285 38.56 9.61 16.74
C ARG A 285 38.52 10.83 15.82
N VAL A 286 39.61 11.59 15.77
CA VAL A 286 39.70 12.79 14.92
C VAL A 286 39.48 12.42 13.46
N ARG A 287 40.18 11.39 12.96
CA ARG A 287 40.01 10.90 11.59
C ARG A 287 38.57 10.47 11.30
N ARG A 288 37.96 9.66 12.16
CA ARG A 288 36.58 9.15 11.96
C ARG A 288 35.54 10.27 11.94
N LEU A 289 35.64 11.24 12.86
CA LEU A 289 34.74 12.40 12.88
C LEU A 289 34.90 13.26 11.62
N SER A 290 36.15 13.52 11.20
CA SER A 290 36.44 14.30 9.99
C SER A 290 36.02 13.58 8.69
N GLU A 291 36.21 12.26 8.59
CA GLU A 291 35.74 11.45 7.46
C GLU A 291 34.20 11.44 7.36
N ALA A 292 33.51 11.48 8.49
CA ALA A 292 32.05 11.69 8.55
C ALA A 292 31.62 13.17 8.34
N GLY A 293 32.58 14.06 8.06
CA GLY A 293 32.38 15.48 7.75
C GLY A 293 32.08 16.35 8.97
N TYR A 294 32.28 15.85 10.19
CA TYR A 294 32.08 16.62 11.41
C TYR A 294 33.32 17.43 11.75
N ASP A 295 33.11 18.57 12.40
CA ASP A 295 34.19 19.34 13.02
C ASP A 295 34.69 18.61 14.27
N ALA A 296 35.77 17.84 14.08
CA ALA A 296 36.39 17.08 15.15
C ALA A 296 36.90 17.98 16.30
N ALA A 297 37.29 19.22 16.02
CA ALA A 297 37.76 20.15 17.05
C ALA A 297 36.59 20.66 17.90
N ALA A 298 35.45 21.00 17.28
CA ALA A 298 34.24 21.39 18.00
C ALA A 298 33.69 20.25 18.87
N VAL A 299 33.65 19.02 18.34
CA VAL A 299 33.25 17.82 19.11
C VAL A 299 34.22 17.58 20.26
N GLN A 300 35.53 17.71 20.04
CA GLN A 300 36.53 17.55 21.09
C GLN A 300 36.36 18.60 22.20
N ALA A 301 36.20 19.87 21.84
CA ALA A 301 36.00 20.94 22.80
C ALA A 301 34.75 20.69 23.66
N ARG A 302 33.69 20.15 23.06
CA ARG A 302 32.47 19.80 23.80
C ARG A 302 32.64 18.59 24.72
N VAL A 303 33.40 17.58 24.30
CA VAL A 303 33.79 16.44 25.15
C VAL A 303 34.55 16.92 26.38
N ASP A 304 35.53 17.81 26.18
CA ASP A 304 36.34 18.35 27.26
C ASP A 304 35.47 19.17 28.23
N GLU A 305 34.53 19.95 27.70
CA GLU A 305 33.55 20.68 28.51
C GLU A 305 32.67 19.72 29.34
N LEU A 306 32.05 18.72 28.70
CA LEU A 306 31.16 17.75 29.37
C LEU A 306 31.91 16.93 30.44
N LEU A 307 33.14 16.50 30.15
CA LEU A 307 33.97 15.81 31.12
C LEU A 307 34.38 16.73 32.27
N SER A 308 34.72 17.99 32.00
CA SER A 308 35.06 18.98 33.04
C SER A 308 33.86 19.33 33.94
N GLN A 309 32.64 19.28 33.40
CA GLN A 309 31.40 19.48 34.14
C GLN A 309 31.05 18.26 35.00
N ARG A 310 31.21 17.05 34.45
CA ARG A 310 31.01 15.78 35.15
C ARG A 310 32.07 15.54 36.23
N SER A 311 33.27 16.11 36.09
CA SER A 311 34.37 16.00 37.06
C SER A 311 34.37 17.07 38.15
N LYS A 312 33.34 17.94 38.23
CA LYS A 312 33.25 18.94 39.30
C LYS A 312 32.96 18.26 40.63
N VAL A 313 33.96 18.19 41.48
CA VAL A 313 33.80 17.70 42.85
C VAL A 313 33.45 18.88 43.74
N TYR A 314 32.42 18.72 44.57
CA TYR A 314 32.01 19.73 45.54
C TYR A 314 32.24 19.22 46.97
N HIS A 315 32.63 20.12 47.85
CA HIS A 315 32.81 19.89 49.27
C HIS A 315 31.93 20.85 50.07
N THR A 316 31.17 20.33 51.03
CA THR A 316 30.43 21.16 51.99
C THR A 316 31.33 21.48 53.19
N VAL A 317 31.57 22.77 53.42
CA VAL A 317 32.39 23.29 54.52
C VAL A 317 31.81 22.86 55.85
N ARG A 318 32.62 22.27 56.72
CA ARG A 318 32.25 21.92 58.10
C ARG A 318 32.70 23.00 59.08
N ALA A 319 32.04 23.10 60.23
CA ALA A 319 32.42 24.05 61.27
C ALA A 319 33.90 23.87 61.67
N GLY A 320 34.67 24.97 61.62
CA GLY A 320 36.10 24.99 61.94
C GLY A 320 37.05 24.64 60.77
N GLU A 321 36.55 24.36 59.57
CA GLU A 321 37.40 24.20 58.40
C GLU A 321 37.86 25.55 57.83
N THR A 322 39.04 25.56 57.23
CA THR A 322 39.61 26.72 56.54
C THR A 322 39.83 26.38 55.06
N LEU A 323 39.84 27.39 54.19
CA LEU A 323 40.14 27.19 52.77
C LEU A 323 41.50 26.50 52.56
N SER A 324 42.49 26.80 53.39
CA SER A 324 43.82 26.18 53.32
C SER A 324 43.81 24.69 53.70
N GLY A 325 42.95 24.29 54.64
CA GLY A 325 42.73 22.88 54.97
C GLY A 325 42.00 22.11 53.88
N ILE A 326 40.96 22.72 53.30
CA ILE A 326 40.17 22.15 52.21
C ILE A 326 41.03 22.01 50.94
N ALA A 327 41.78 23.04 50.57
CA ALA A 327 42.67 23.02 49.40
C ALA A 327 43.66 21.85 49.46
N ARG A 328 44.31 21.68 50.62
CA ARG A 328 45.23 20.57 50.86
C ARG A 328 44.58 19.20 50.75
N ARG A 329 43.34 19.05 51.26
CA ARG A 329 42.59 17.79 51.23
C ARG A 329 42.32 17.33 49.79
N TYR A 330 42.04 18.26 48.89
CA TYR A 330 41.71 17.96 47.49
C TYR A 330 42.90 18.16 46.53
N GLY A 331 44.10 18.39 47.04
CA GLY A 331 45.30 18.58 46.22
C GLY A 331 45.25 19.82 45.33
N THR A 332 44.52 20.85 45.75
CA THR A 332 44.39 22.16 45.06
C THR A 332 44.96 23.28 45.93
N THR A 333 44.86 24.54 45.50
CA THR A 333 45.35 25.72 46.22
C THR A 333 44.20 26.63 46.68
N VAL A 334 44.45 27.44 47.72
CA VAL A 334 43.46 28.44 48.18
C VAL A 334 43.10 29.40 47.03
N ALA A 335 44.09 29.82 46.24
CA ALA A 335 43.86 30.67 45.07
C ALA A 335 42.94 30.03 44.03
N GLN A 336 43.09 28.73 43.77
CA GLN A 336 42.20 27.99 42.87
C GLN A 336 40.79 27.83 43.46
N LEU A 337 40.66 27.53 44.77
CA LEU A 337 39.34 27.46 45.42
C LEU A 337 38.62 28.81 45.38
N VAL A 338 39.32 29.90 45.66
CA VAL A 338 38.80 31.27 45.58
C VAL A 338 38.34 31.58 44.15
N SER A 339 39.15 31.25 43.15
CA SER A 339 38.83 31.45 41.74
C SER A 339 37.62 30.62 41.29
N TRP A 340 37.57 29.33 41.62
CA TRP A 340 36.49 28.42 41.19
C TRP A 340 35.14 28.70 41.85
N ASN A 341 35.14 29.33 43.02
CA ASN A 341 33.94 29.61 43.81
C ASN A 341 33.59 31.09 43.91
N HIS A 342 34.38 31.96 43.27
CA HIS A 342 34.20 33.41 43.31
C HIS A 342 34.15 33.98 44.73
N ILE A 343 35.03 33.50 45.62
CA ILE A 343 35.09 33.93 47.02
C ILE A 343 35.73 35.32 47.10
N THR A 344 34.99 36.31 47.61
CA THR A 344 35.47 37.71 47.68
C THR A 344 36.41 37.96 48.86
N ASP A 345 36.19 37.24 49.97
CA ASP A 345 37.02 37.30 51.18
C ASP A 345 37.54 35.90 51.53
N PRO A 346 38.79 35.55 51.17
CA PRO A 346 39.35 34.22 51.43
C PRO A 346 39.49 33.86 52.92
N ASP A 347 39.44 34.85 53.83
CA ASP A 347 39.52 34.62 55.27
C ASP A 347 38.14 34.35 55.89
N HIS A 348 37.06 34.44 55.11
CA HIS A 348 35.69 34.23 55.56
C HIS A 348 34.96 33.18 54.71
N ILE A 349 34.81 31.96 55.26
CA ILE A 349 33.94 30.91 54.73
C ILE A 349 32.98 30.40 55.80
N VAL A 350 31.77 29.99 55.42
CA VAL A 350 30.72 29.63 56.39
C VAL A 350 30.46 28.13 56.39
N ALA A 351 30.28 27.54 57.57
CA ALA A 351 29.87 26.15 57.69
C ALA A 351 28.54 25.90 56.98
N GLY A 352 28.48 24.85 56.16
CA GLY A 352 27.35 24.52 55.28
C GLY A 352 27.49 25.06 53.86
N GLU A 353 28.44 25.94 53.59
CA GLU A 353 28.73 26.44 52.23
C GLU A 353 29.27 25.31 51.34
N ARG A 354 28.84 25.27 50.07
CA ARG A 354 29.25 24.21 49.13
C ARG A 354 30.27 24.76 48.13
N LEU A 355 31.52 24.35 48.30
CA LEU A 355 32.66 24.77 47.49
C LEU A 355 32.99 23.74 46.41
N ARG A 356 33.17 24.18 45.16
CA ARG A 356 33.84 23.44 44.10
C ARG A 356 35.32 23.25 44.46
N VAL A 357 35.78 22.01 44.49
CA VAL A 357 37.14 21.62 44.89
C VAL A 357 37.93 20.92 43.78
N HIS A 358 37.30 20.64 42.64
CA HIS A 358 37.91 20.06 41.44
C HIS A 358 37.11 20.42 40.18
#